data_AF-A0A0F7IF46-F1
#
_entry.id   AF-A0A0F7IF46-F1
#
_cell.length_a   1.000
_cell.length_b   1.000
_cell.length_c   1.000
_cell.angle_alpha   90.00
_cell.angle_beta   90.00
_cell.angle_gamma   90.00
#
_symmetry.space_group_name_H-M   'P 1'
#
loop_
_entity.id
_entity.type
_entity.pdbx_description
1 polymer ?
#
loop_
_entity_poly.entity_id
_entity_poly.type
_entity_poly.pdbx_seq_one_letter_code
_entity_poly.pdbx_strand_id
1 'polypeptide(L)'
;MKTPSFIILSLLLLSILSLGCSEDEKNVQGDVQGSVDRIAELISAADRSVEESMQAIINDDYDGARNSAIMAKEYVSEARKVYGEVKPHLSDEDAKFLGTLIEYEDRWATLSYKTANVRELGSSLLDKMLDESAELALPKVELLERAYRENADDWKGLADFLNANLNTLQRAGIDEAEVETIYALSSATQQLADTLSEYRENLVSQVEGYTPLAEREIVSEESTSSELIPDSVAEFFESFDADRNGKLSIGEAQEFFYWVENNVAYRYDDEEAENTIVGLEVGDGREGKDYRQTPAETLSEKAGDCEDMATLEVAFYRHFGIEAYVVGVDTSVPGIVDHAAAIVRIGDNAEAFRETLGNLLYYELEGARDVYGNEISPGVYMIVDNSYSGAFGYISGGVEEGTFTIYCIIPLERGYGEEWSGIVEKCVSMD
;
A
#
# COMPACT_ATOMS: atom_id res chain seq x y z
N MET A 1 22.33 17.12 -10.36
CA MET A 1 21.23 17.00 -11.33
C MET A 1 20.39 18.26 -11.25
N LYS A 2 19.97 18.85 -12.37
CA LYS A 2 18.97 19.92 -12.34
C LYS A 2 17.63 19.24 -12.06
N THR A 3 16.97 19.57 -10.96
CA THR A 3 15.56 19.25 -10.76
C THR A 3 14.80 19.75 -11.98
N PRO A 4 13.97 18.93 -12.65
CA PRO A 4 13.01 19.44 -13.60
C PRO A 4 12.14 20.44 -12.81
N SER A 5 12.08 21.69 -13.27
CA SER A 5 10.94 22.52 -12.93
C SER A 5 9.76 21.91 -13.66
N PHE A 6 9.00 21.08 -12.95
CA PHE A 6 7.69 20.65 -13.40
C PHE A 6 6.78 21.88 -13.47
N ILE A 7 5.88 21.83 -14.45
CA ILE A 7 5.35 22.99 -15.14
C ILE A 7 4.33 23.68 -14.25
N ILE A 8 4.50 25.00 -14.04
CA ILE A 8 3.41 25.87 -13.59
C ILE A 8 2.26 25.63 -14.57
N LEU A 9 1.18 24.98 -14.11
CA LEU A 9 -0.08 24.78 -14.83
C LEU A 9 -0.66 26.15 -15.18
N SER A 10 -0.13 26.79 -16.21
CA SER A 10 -0.58 28.10 -16.67
C SER A 10 -1.89 27.93 -17.43
N LEU A 11 -2.98 27.93 -16.66
CA LEU A 11 -4.28 28.54 -16.97
C LEU A 11 -4.62 28.60 -18.47
N LEU A 12 -5.09 27.50 -19.03
CA LEU A 12 -5.78 27.48 -20.33
C LEU A 12 -6.95 26.48 -20.36
N LEU A 13 -7.65 26.32 -19.24
CA LEU A 13 -8.99 25.69 -19.20
C LEU A 13 -10.14 26.69 -19.43
N LEU A 14 -9.80 27.96 -19.67
CA LEU A 14 -10.71 29.12 -19.72
C LEU A 14 -11.65 29.18 -20.95
N SER A 15 -11.86 28.11 -21.70
CA SER A 15 -12.72 28.14 -22.89
C SER A 15 -13.45 26.83 -23.20
N ILE A 16 -14.03 26.17 -22.19
CA ILE A 16 -14.75 24.91 -22.42
C ILE A 16 -16.21 25.15 -22.87
N LEU A 17 -16.82 26.31 -22.61
CA LEU A 17 -18.25 26.51 -22.89
C LEU A 17 -18.54 27.83 -23.64
N SER A 18 -18.39 27.82 -24.97
CA SER A 18 -18.94 28.89 -25.83
C SER A 18 -19.89 28.36 -26.91
N LEU A 19 -21.07 27.89 -26.51
CA LEU A 19 -22.21 27.71 -27.40
C LEU A 19 -23.45 28.28 -26.72
N GLY A 20 -24.10 29.23 -27.40
CA GLY A 20 -25.12 30.08 -26.81
C GLY A 20 -26.50 29.45 -26.77
N CYS A 21 -27.26 29.75 -25.71
CA CYS A 21 -28.66 30.20 -25.67
C CYS A 21 -29.14 30.33 -24.20
N SER A 22 -30.32 30.97 -24.05
CA SER A 22 -31.24 31.20 -22.90
C SER A 22 -30.71 31.52 -21.47
N GLU A 23 -31.49 32.28 -20.68
CA GLU A 23 -31.12 32.70 -19.32
C GLU A 23 -31.08 31.56 -18.29
N ASP A 24 -31.86 30.49 -18.47
CA ASP A 24 -31.83 29.31 -17.59
C ASP A 24 -30.62 28.41 -17.88
N GLU A 25 -30.19 28.31 -19.15
CA GLU A 25 -28.96 27.61 -19.55
C GLU A 25 -27.70 28.34 -19.07
N LYS A 26 -27.73 29.68 -18.94
CA LYS A 26 -26.59 30.47 -18.43
C LYS A 26 -26.25 30.19 -16.97
N ASN A 27 -27.25 29.95 -16.12
CA ASN A 27 -27.01 29.64 -14.70
C ASN A 27 -26.37 28.26 -14.56
N VAL A 28 -26.91 27.25 -15.26
CA VAL A 28 -26.32 25.89 -15.29
C VAL A 28 -24.92 25.90 -15.91
N GLN A 29 -24.70 26.67 -16.98
CA GLN A 29 -23.39 26.79 -17.64
C GLN A 29 -22.35 27.51 -16.77
N GLY A 30 -22.78 28.49 -15.96
CA GLY A 30 -21.95 29.17 -14.97
C GLY A 30 -21.54 28.25 -13.82
N ASP A 31 -22.47 27.44 -13.32
CA ASP A 31 -22.20 26.45 -12.26
C ASP A 31 -21.27 25.32 -12.75
N VAL A 32 -21.48 24.83 -13.98
CA VAL A 32 -20.60 23.82 -14.60
C VAL A 32 -19.18 24.35 -14.80
N GLN A 33 -19.01 25.57 -15.31
CA GLN A 33 -17.68 26.16 -15.50
C GLN A 33 -16.98 26.37 -14.16
N GLY A 34 -17.69 26.81 -13.12
CA GLY A 34 -17.14 26.96 -11.77
C GLY A 34 -16.66 25.63 -11.18
N SER A 35 -17.40 24.53 -11.40
CA SER A 35 -16.96 23.19 -10.99
C SER A 35 -15.74 22.70 -11.76
N VAL A 36 -15.66 22.98 -13.07
CA VAL A 36 -14.48 22.64 -13.89
C VAL A 36 -13.24 23.44 -13.44
N ASP A 37 -13.41 24.73 -13.15
CA ASP A 37 -12.32 25.57 -12.63
C ASP A 37 -11.83 25.05 -11.26
N ARG A 38 -12.76 24.63 -10.39
CA ARG A 38 -12.42 24.01 -9.09
C ARG A 38 -11.65 22.70 -9.26
N ILE A 39 -12.06 21.83 -10.20
CA ILE A 39 -11.32 20.59 -10.51
C ILE A 39 -9.88 20.95 -10.94
N ALA A 40 -9.72 21.96 -11.79
CA ALA A 40 -8.39 22.40 -12.25
C ALA A 40 -7.50 22.90 -11.10
N GLU A 41 -8.07 23.67 -10.17
CA GLU A 41 -7.37 24.16 -8.98
C GLU A 41 -6.91 23.01 -8.08
N LEU A 42 -7.79 22.02 -7.86
CA LEU A 42 -7.48 20.84 -7.07
C LEU A 42 -6.38 19.99 -7.74
N ILE A 43 -6.48 19.73 -9.04
CA ILE A 43 -5.44 19.00 -9.79
C ILE A 43 -4.09 19.74 -9.73
N SER A 44 -4.09 21.08 -9.87
CA SER A 44 -2.86 21.88 -9.74
C SER A 44 -2.25 21.81 -8.33
N ALA A 45 -3.07 21.63 -7.31
CA ALA A 45 -2.61 21.48 -5.92
C ALA A 45 -2.10 20.07 -5.65
N ALA A 46 -2.73 19.05 -6.26
CA ALA A 46 -2.27 17.67 -6.23
C ALA A 46 -0.86 17.54 -6.81
N ASP A 47 -0.67 18.01 -8.05
CA ASP A 47 0.61 18.00 -8.77
C ASP A 47 1.74 18.65 -7.95
N ARG A 48 1.48 19.84 -7.38
CA ARG A 48 2.45 20.50 -6.48
C ARG A 48 2.80 19.66 -5.25
N SER A 49 1.82 19.00 -4.65
CA SER A 49 2.05 18.18 -3.45
C SER A 49 2.84 16.91 -3.80
N VAL A 50 2.67 16.37 -5.01
CA VAL A 50 3.52 15.30 -5.53
C VAL A 50 4.95 15.80 -5.77
N GLU A 51 5.14 17.00 -6.34
CA GLU A 51 6.48 17.60 -6.48
C GLU A 51 7.17 17.75 -5.11
N GLU A 52 6.44 18.23 -4.10
CA GLU A 52 6.91 18.36 -2.72
C GLU A 52 7.29 16.99 -2.15
N SER A 53 6.48 15.95 -2.41
CA SER A 53 6.80 14.57 -2.02
C SER A 53 8.10 14.08 -2.64
N MET A 54 8.24 14.19 -3.97
CA MET A 54 9.45 13.76 -4.69
C MET A 54 10.69 14.53 -4.24
N GLN A 55 10.55 15.81 -3.92
CA GLN A 55 11.64 16.62 -3.39
C GLN A 55 12.02 16.21 -1.96
N ALA A 56 11.06 15.83 -1.12
CA ALA A 56 11.32 15.31 0.22
C ALA A 56 12.04 13.95 0.18
N ILE A 57 11.67 13.05 -0.76
CA ILE A 57 12.39 11.79 -1.01
C ILE A 57 13.86 12.04 -1.35
N ILE A 58 14.15 13.03 -2.20
CA ILE A 58 15.53 13.40 -2.56
C ILE A 58 16.32 13.91 -1.35
N ASN A 59 15.64 14.50 -0.36
CA ASN A 59 16.25 15.04 0.85
C ASN A 59 16.26 14.06 2.02
N ASP A 60 15.89 12.80 1.80
CA ASP A 60 15.74 11.76 2.82
C ASP A 60 14.75 12.14 3.95
N ASP A 61 13.76 12.98 3.63
CA ASP A 61 12.63 13.33 4.50
C ASP A 61 11.42 12.47 4.12
N TYR A 62 11.43 11.21 4.57
CA TYR A 62 10.42 10.22 4.15
C TYR A 62 9.04 10.48 4.78
N ASP A 63 8.98 11.01 6.00
CA ASP A 63 7.72 11.45 6.61
C ASP A 63 7.13 12.63 5.85
N GLY A 64 7.94 13.64 5.52
CA GLY A 64 7.52 14.76 4.68
C GLY A 64 7.06 14.31 3.30
N ALA A 65 7.72 13.30 2.72
CA ALA A 65 7.33 12.71 1.44
C ALA A 65 5.96 12.03 1.50
N ARG A 66 5.73 11.17 2.51
CA ARG A 66 4.43 10.51 2.73
C ARG A 66 3.32 11.52 2.95
N ASN A 67 3.53 12.49 3.83
CA ASN A 67 2.55 13.54 4.12
C ASN A 67 2.18 14.33 2.86
N SER A 68 3.14 14.67 2.01
CA SER A 68 2.87 15.43 0.78
C SER A 68 2.17 14.57 -0.29
N ALA A 69 2.51 13.28 -0.39
CA ALA A 69 1.81 12.34 -1.27
C ALA A 69 0.35 12.13 -0.83
N ILE A 70 0.13 12.06 0.48
CA ILE A 70 -1.19 12.06 1.09
C ILE A 70 -1.93 13.36 0.74
N MET A 71 -1.32 14.54 0.93
CA MET A 71 -1.91 15.82 0.51
C MET A 71 -2.33 15.83 -0.97
N ALA A 72 -1.54 15.21 -1.86
CA ALA A 72 -1.90 15.09 -3.27
C ALA A 72 -3.16 14.24 -3.47
N LYS A 73 -3.22 13.08 -2.81
CA LYS A 73 -4.41 12.20 -2.77
C LYS A 73 -5.65 12.99 -2.30
N GLU A 74 -5.49 13.91 -1.35
CA GLU A 74 -6.60 14.71 -0.81
C GLU A 74 -7.28 15.53 -1.91
N TYR A 75 -6.47 16.26 -2.65
CA TYR A 75 -6.95 17.10 -3.74
C TYR A 75 -7.56 16.27 -4.87
N VAL A 76 -7.00 15.10 -5.17
CA VAL A 76 -7.53 14.15 -6.17
C VAL A 76 -8.90 13.63 -5.75
N SER A 77 -9.11 13.28 -4.48
CA SER A 77 -10.42 12.85 -3.95
C SER A 77 -11.49 13.89 -4.23
N GLU A 78 -11.19 15.13 -3.84
CA GLU A 78 -12.12 16.23 -3.94
C GLU A 78 -12.41 16.54 -5.42
N ALA A 79 -11.39 16.47 -6.28
CA ALA A 79 -11.56 16.59 -7.72
C ALA A 79 -12.48 15.50 -8.28
N ARG A 80 -12.35 14.26 -7.82
CA ARG A 80 -13.20 13.12 -8.21
C ARG A 80 -14.65 13.30 -7.79
N LYS A 81 -14.90 13.82 -6.58
CA LYS A 81 -16.25 14.15 -6.08
C LYS A 81 -16.91 15.21 -6.96
N VAL A 82 -16.23 16.35 -7.17
CA VAL A 82 -16.73 17.45 -8.03
C VAL A 82 -16.92 16.97 -9.47
N TYR A 83 -16.01 16.12 -9.97
CA TYR A 83 -16.14 15.51 -11.29
C TYR A 83 -17.40 14.63 -11.41
N GLY A 84 -17.71 13.81 -10.41
CA GLY A 84 -18.91 12.97 -10.38
C GLY A 84 -20.21 13.77 -10.55
N GLU A 85 -20.29 14.93 -9.91
CA GLU A 85 -21.45 15.84 -10.00
C GLU A 85 -21.58 16.50 -11.37
N VAL A 86 -20.46 16.93 -11.97
CA VAL A 86 -20.47 17.69 -13.23
C VAL A 86 -20.44 16.81 -14.48
N LYS A 87 -19.95 15.57 -14.38
CA LYS A 87 -19.77 14.63 -15.50
C LYS A 87 -21.00 14.49 -16.41
N PRO A 88 -22.25 14.39 -15.91
CA PRO A 88 -23.43 14.29 -16.77
C PRO A 88 -23.69 15.51 -17.66
N HIS A 89 -23.04 16.63 -17.37
CA HIS A 89 -23.19 17.92 -18.05
C HIS A 89 -22.01 18.25 -18.99
N LEU A 90 -20.97 17.43 -18.98
CA LEU A 90 -19.79 17.60 -19.84
C LEU A 90 -20.01 16.97 -21.22
N SER A 91 -19.23 17.43 -22.20
CA SER A 91 -19.08 16.68 -23.46
C SER A 91 -18.34 15.37 -23.20
N ASP A 92 -18.53 14.36 -24.04
CA ASP A 92 -17.79 13.09 -23.94
C ASP A 92 -16.26 13.30 -23.95
N GLU A 93 -15.80 14.30 -24.70
CA GLU A 93 -14.38 14.64 -24.80
C GLU A 93 -13.86 15.26 -23.48
N ASP A 94 -14.62 16.18 -22.88
CA ASP A 94 -14.23 16.82 -21.61
C ASP A 94 -14.35 15.88 -20.42
N ALA A 95 -15.38 15.03 -20.40
CA ALA A 95 -15.52 13.97 -19.42
C ALA A 95 -14.35 12.99 -19.49
N LYS A 96 -13.98 12.57 -20.71
CA LYS A 96 -12.79 11.73 -20.92
C LYS A 96 -11.53 12.43 -20.44
N PHE A 97 -11.32 13.68 -20.84
CA PHE A 97 -10.13 14.45 -20.45
C PHE A 97 -9.99 14.59 -18.92
N LEU A 98 -11.03 15.08 -18.24
CA LEU A 98 -10.99 15.28 -16.78
C LEU A 98 -10.86 13.95 -16.03
N GLY A 99 -11.59 12.91 -16.47
CA GLY A 99 -11.47 11.59 -15.87
C GLY A 99 -10.06 11.00 -16.01
N THR A 100 -9.44 11.14 -17.18
CA THR A 100 -8.06 10.68 -17.41
C THR A 100 -7.04 11.50 -16.62
N LEU A 101 -7.25 12.81 -16.46
CA LEU A 101 -6.36 13.68 -15.67
C LEU A 101 -6.44 13.36 -14.17
N ILE A 102 -7.64 13.16 -13.62
CA ILE A 102 -7.82 12.73 -12.23
C ILE A 102 -7.16 11.37 -11.97
N GLU A 103 -7.30 10.43 -12.90
CA GLU A 103 -6.66 9.11 -12.81
C GLU A 103 -5.13 9.20 -12.87
N TYR A 104 -4.58 10.09 -13.70
CA TYR A 104 -3.15 10.35 -13.76
C TYR A 104 -2.60 10.82 -12.41
N GLU A 105 -3.19 11.87 -11.84
CA GLU A 105 -2.76 12.44 -10.57
C GLU A 105 -2.89 11.44 -9.42
N ASP A 106 -3.96 10.63 -9.41
CA ASP A 106 -4.14 9.57 -8.41
C ASP A 106 -3.00 8.55 -8.42
N ARG A 107 -2.63 8.10 -9.63
CA ARG A 107 -1.50 7.17 -9.83
C ARG A 107 -0.19 7.82 -9.41
N TRP A 108 0.05 9.07 -9.79
CA TRP A 108 1.29 9.76 -9.44
C TRP A 108 1.43 9.92 -7.92
N ALA A 109 0.36 10.33 -7.24
CA ALA A 109 0.35 10.43 -5.79
C ALA A 109 0.61 9.07 -5.11
N THR A 110 -0.07 8.00 -5.53
CA THR A 110 0.20 6.63 -5.02
C THR A 110 1.65 6.24 -5.17
N LEU A 111 2.22 6.47 -6.36
CA LEU A 111 3.60 6.06 -6.65
C LEU A 111 4.62 6.86 -5.86
N SER A 112 4.37 8.15 -5.62
CA SER A 112 5.23 8.96 -4.75
C SER A 112 5.23 8.44 -3.31
N TYR A 113 4.08 8.04 -2.77
CA TYR A 113 3.94 7.42 -1.45
C TYR A 113 4.71 6.10 -1.37
N LYS A 114 4.45 5.17 -2.29
CA LYS A 114 5.16 3.87 -2.35
C LYS A 114 6.67 4.06 -2.48
N THR A 115 7.10 4.99 -3.34
CA THR A 115 8.51 5.29 -3.53
C THR A 115 9.15 5.80 -2.24
N ALA A 116 8.46 6.64 -1.45
CA ALA A 116 8.97 7.08 -0.15
C ALA A 116 9.24 5.88 0.78
N ASN A 117 8.31 4.93 0.86
CA ASN A 117 8.44 3.73 1.70
C ASN A 117 9.62 2.84 1.27
N VAL A 118 9.74 2.55 -0.03
CA VAL A 118 10.86 1.74 -0.56
C VAL A 118 12.21 2.45 -0.37
N ARG A 119 12.25 3.77 -0.51
CA ARG A 119 13.47 4.57 -0.32
C ARG A 119 13.89 4.65 1.13
N GLU A 120 12.95 4.84 2.06
CA GLU A 120 13.20 4.77 3.50
C GLU A 120 13.78 3.42 3.90
N LEU A 121 13.16 2.33 3.43
CA LEU A 121 13.62 0.99 3.68
C LEU A 121 15.05 0.78 3.16
N GLY A 122 15.30 1.16 1.91
CA GLY A 122 16.63 1.04 1.30
C GLY A 122 17.70 1.80 2.09
N SER A 123 17.41 3.04 2.50
CA SER A 123 18.33 3.86 3.30
C SER A 123 18.58 3.27 4.68
N SER A 124 17.54 2.71 5.31
CA SER A 124 17.64 2.16 6.67
C SER A 124 18.30 0.78 6.74
N LEU A 125 18.25 0.01 5.65
CA LEU A 125 18.85 -1.32 5.57
C LEU A 125 20.27 -1.32 5.02
N LEU A 126 20.68 -0.30 4.26
CA LEU A 126 21.96 -0.31 3.55
C LEU A 126 23.16 -0.61 4.46
N ASP A 127 23.28 0.11 5.57
CA ASP A 127 24.38 -0.08 6.52
C ASP A 127 24.29 -1.46 7.19
N LYS A 128 23.07 -1.89 7.56
CA LYS A 128 22.84 -3.22 8.18
C LYS A 128 23.27 -4.36 7.25
N MET A 129 22.99 -4.25 5.95
CA MET A 129 23.35 -5.26 4.95
C MET A 129 24.86 -5.35 4.69
N LEU A 130 25.63 -4.30 4.98
CA LEU A 130 27.08 -4.27 4.81
C LEU A 130 27.84 -4.81 6.03
N ASP A 131 27.25 -4.71 7.21
CA ASP A 131 27.86 -5.14 8.48
C ASP A 131 27.50 -6.58 8.89
N GLU A 132 26.49 -7.18 8.27
CA GLU A 132 26.03 -8.55 8.56
C GLU A 132 26.81 -9.64 7.79
N SER A 133 26.75 -10.89 8.27
CA SER A 133 27.26 -12.03 7.48
C SER A 133 26.40 -12.24 6.24
N ALA A 134 26.96 -12.87 5.20
CA ALA A 134 26.25 -13.10 3.95
C ALA A 134 24.92 -13.84 4.14
N GLU A 135 24.89 -14.84 5.03
CA GLU A 135 23.68 -15.62 5.34
C GLU A 135 22.55 -14.76 5.91
N LEU A 136 22.88 -13.76 6.73
CA LEU A 136 21.92 -12.90 7.41
C LEU A 136 21.50 -11.69 6.56
N ALA A 137 22.40 -11.20 5.70
CA ALA A 137 22.15 -10.08 4.80
C ALA A 137 21.31 -10.48 3.57
N LEU A 138 21.49 -11.71 3.05
CA LEU A 138 20.86 -12.18 1.82
C LEU A 138 19.33 -11.99 1.78
N PRO A 139 18.55 -12.38 2.81
CA PRO A 139 17.11 -12.14 2.81
C PRO A 139 16.71 -10.66 2.67
N LYS A 140 17.42 -9.75 3.33
CA LYS A 140 17.17 -8.29 3.22
C LYS A 140 17.43 -7.79 1.81
N VAL A 141 18.53 -8.25 1.20
CA VAL A 141 18.89 -7.89 -0.17
C VAL A 141 17.82 -8.39 -1.14
N GLU A 142 17.35 -9.63 -1.00
CA GLU A 142 16.32 -10.20 -1.89
C GLU A 142 14.97 -9.50 -1.75
N LEU A 143 14.52 -9.19 -0.52
CA LEU A 143 13.28 -8.44 -0.30
C LEU A 143 13.36 -7.01 -0.85
N LEU A 144 14.47 -6.31 -0.59
CA LEU A 144 14.68 -4.96 -1.08
C LEU A 144 14.85 -4.92 -2.60
N GLU A 145 15.56 -5.91 -3.19
CA GLU A 145 15.65 -6.08 -4.63
C GLU A 145 14.24 -6.17 -5.23
N ARG A 146 13.40 -7.04 -4.67
CA ARG A 146 12.02 -7.19 -5.15
C ARG A 146 11.22 -5.90 -5.02
N ALA A 147 11.28 -5.23 -3.87
CA ALA A 147 10.59 -3.95 -3.65
C ALA A 147 10.96 -2.88 -4.71
N TYR A 148 12.24 -2.78 -5.07
CA TYR A 148 12.66 -1.89 -6.15
C TYR A 148 12.18 -2.34 -7.53
N ARG A 149 12.08 -3.64 -7.82
CA ARG A 149 11.52 -4.15 -9.08
C ARG A 149 10.03 -3.81 -9.20
N GLU A 150 9.27 -4.08 -8.15
CA GLU A 150 7.83 -3.77 -8.08
C GLU A 150 7.61 -2.26 -8.26
N ASN A 151 8.37 -1.42 -7.53
CA ASN A 151 8.30 0.03 -7.70
C ASN A 151 8.71 0.51 -9.11
N ALA A 152 9.68 -0.14 -9.75
CA ALA A 152 10.08 0.19 -11.13
C ALA A 152 8.99 -0.15 -12.15
N ASP A 153 8.32 -1.29 -12.00
CA ASP A 153 7.19 -1.71 -12.83
C ASP A 153 5.97 -0.82 -12.63
N ASP A 154 5.74 -0.37 -11.40
CA ASP A 154 4.74 0.62 -11.03
C ASP A 154 4.96 1.97 -11.76
N TRP A 155 6.19 2.49 -11.74
CA TRP A 155 6.57 3.68 -12.54
C TRP A 155 6.35 3.47 -14.03
N LYS A 156 6.70 2.29 -14.55
CA LYS A 156 6.46 1.94 -15.95
C LYS A 156 4.96 1.92 -16.27
N GLY A 157 4.13 1.41 -15.36
CA GLY A 157 2.68 1.42 -15.49
C GLY A 157 2.10 2.83 -15.63
N LEU A 158 2.62 3.80 -14.85
CA LEU A 158 2.26 5.21 -15.02
C LEU A 158 2.71 5.77 -16.37
N ALA A 159 3.94 5.48 -16.80
CA ALA A 159 4.44 5.92 -18.11
C ALA A 159 3.62 5.34 -19.27
N ASP A 160 3.28 4.04 -19.19
CA ASP A 160 2.43 3.36 -20.17
C ASP A 160 1.03 3.99 -20.21
N PHE A 161 0.44 4.32 -19.05
CA PHE A 161 -0.83 5.02 -18.94
C PHE A 161 -0.77 6.41 -19.61
N LEU A 162 0.25 7.20 -19.31
CA LEU A 162 0.45 8.52 -19.92
C LEU A 162 0.61 8.42 -21.44
N ASN A 163 1.45 7.50 -21.91
CA ASN A 163 1.69 7.28 -23.34
C ASN A 163 0.41 6.88 -24.08
N ALA A 164 -0.39 5.97 -23.50
CA ALA A 164 -1.66 5.55 -24.08
C ALA A 164 -2.70 6.69 -24.15
N ASN A 165 -2.59 7.67 -23.26
CA ASN A 165 -3.53 8.79 -23.12
C ASN A 165 -2.96 10.15 -23.58
N LEU A 166 -1.78 10.16 -24.19
CA LEU A 166 -1.04 11.38 -24.50
C LEU A 166 -1.86 12.41 -25.30
N ASN A 167 -2.57 11.96 -26.34
CA ASN A 167 -3.41 12.84 -27.15
C ASN A 167 -4.53 13.52 -26.34
N THR A 168 -5.03 12.86 -25.29
CA THR A 168 -6.03 13.43 -24.38
C THR A 168 -5.37 14.40 -23.40
N LEU A 169 -4.24 14.01 -22.82
CA LEU A 169 -3.55 14.76 -21.76
C LEU A 169 -2.70 15.94 -22.25
N GLN A 170 -2.39 16.03 -23.54
CA GLN A 170 -1.75 17.22 -24.16
C GLN A 170 -2.50 18.52 -23.88
N ARG A 171 -3.83 18.45 -23.68
CA ARG A 171 -4.65 19.60 -23.27
C ARG A 171 -4.24 20.18 -21.91
N ALA A 172 -3.66 19.37 -21.03
CA ALA A 172 -3.11 19.76 -19.73
C ALA A 172 -1.62 20.15 -19.80
N GLY A 173 -0.99 20.09 -20.99
CA GLY A 173 0.43 20.35 -21.15
C GLY A 173 1.34 19.14 -20.92
N ILE A 174 0.78 17.95 -20.68
CA ILE A 174 1.52 16.69 -20.60
C ILE A 174 1.94 16.27 -22.01
N ASP A 175 3.24 16.15 -22.23
CA ASP A 175 3.83 15.85 -23.53
C ASP A 175 4.73 14.59 -23.50
N GLU A 176 5.38 14.30 -24.62
CA GLU A 176 6.29 13.14 -24.75
C GLU A 176 7.47 13.22 -23.76
N ALA A 177 7.91 14.43 -23.38
CA ALA A 177 9.03 14.59 -22.46
C ALA A 177 8.65 14.18 -21.02
N GLU A 178 7.39 14.41 -20.62
CA GLU A 178 6.87 13.92 -19.34
C GLU A 178 6.86 12.39 -19.32
N VAL A 179 6.32 11.76 -20.36
CA VAL A 179 6.33 10.29 -20.54
C VAL A 179 7.74 9.72 -20.46
N GLU A 180 8.69 10.32 -21.20
CA GLU A 180 10.10 9.91 -21.18
C GLU A 180 10.74 10.06 -19.80
N THR A 181 10.35 11.09 -19.04
CA THR A 181 10.84 11.32 -17.67
C THR A 181 10.37 10.22 -16.72
N ILE A 182 9.09 9.83 -16.79
CA ILE A 182 8.56 8.73 -15.97
C ILE A 182 9.20 7.38 -16.36
N TYR A 183 9.41 7.10 -17.65
CA TYR A 183 10.18 5.91 -18.07
C TYR A 183 11.63 5.95 -17.57
N ALA A 184 12.25 7.13 -17.50
CA ALA A 184 13.60 7.27 -16.95
C ALA A 184 13.64 7.01 -15.44
N LEU A 185 12.61 7.41 -14.69
CA LEU A 185 12.46 7.05 -13.27
C LEU A 185 12.33 5.53 -13.09
N SER A 186 11.44 4.88 -13.84
CA SER A 186 11.33 3.41 -13.86
C SER A 186 12.67 2.75 -14.14
N SER A 187 13.38 3.21 -15.17
CA SER A 187 14.70 2.66 -15.54
C SER A 187 15.77 2.89 -14.48
N ALA A 188 15.74 4.02 -13.77
CA ALA A 188 16.66 4.31 -12.68
C ALA A 188 16.38 3.44 -11.45
N THR A 189 15.10 3.25 -11.08
CA THR A 189 14.70 2.34 -10.01
C THR A 189 15.08 0.89 -10.35
N GLN A 190 14.90 0.48 -11.60
CA GLN A 190 15.33 -0.82 -12.09
C GLN A 190 16.85 -1.04 -11.96
N GLN A 191 17.66 -0.01 -12.22
CA GLN A 191 19.12 -0.09 -12.04
C GLN A 191 19.52 -0.26 -10.56
N LEU A 192 18.74 0.28 -9.62
CA LEU A 192 18.98 0.03 -8.19
C LEU A 192 18.71 -1.43 -7.84
N ALA A 193 17.60 -2.00 -8.35
CA ALA A 193 17.32 -3.42 -8.19
C ALA A 193 18.42 -4.30 -8.81
N ASP A 194 18.92 -3.95 -10.01
CA ASP A 194 19.99 -4.71 -10.65
C ASP A 194 21.30 -4.63 -9.86
N THR A 195 21.60 -3.48 -9.25
CA THR A 195 22.75 -3.32 -8.34
C THR A 195 22.63 -4.23 -7.11
N LEU A 196 21.43 -4.34 -6.52
CA LEU A 196 21.17 -5.27 -5.43
C LEU A 196 21.27 -6.73 -5.89
N SER A 197 20.84 -7.04 -7.11
CA SER A 197 20.97 -8.38 -7.70
C SER A 197 22.44 -8.78 -7.86
N GLU A 198 23.29 -7.87 -8.35
CA GLU A 198 24.75 -8.08 -8.42
C GLU A 198 25.36 -8.25 -7.03
N TYR A 199 24.92 -7.47 -6.03
CA TYR A 199 25.37 -7.63 -4.66
C TYR A 199 24.95 -8.99 -4.08
N ARG A 200 23.70 -9.40 -4.31
CA ARG A 200 23.17 -10.72 -3.94
C ARG A 200 24.03 -11.84 -4.52
N GLU A 201 24.36 -11.80 -5.82
CA GLU A 201 25.21 -12.82 -6.45
C GLU A 201 26.58 -12.94 -5.75
N ASN A 202 27.17 -11.81 -5.35
CA ASN A 202 28.41 -11.80 -4.58
C ASN A 202 28.25 -12.42 -3.19
N LEU A 203 27.14 -12.18 -2.49
CA LEU A 203 26.85 -12.77 -1.19
C LEU A 203 26.57 -14.28 -1.30
N VAL A 204 25.78 -14.71 -2.28
CA VAL A 204 25.49 -16.14 -2.52
C VAL A 204 26.77 -16.93 -2.74
N SER A 205 27.77 -16.35 -3.43
CA SER A 205 29.07 -17.01 -3.64
C SER A 205 29.87 -17.30 -2.36
N GLN A 206 29.50 -16.67 -1.24
CA GLN A 206 30.12 -16.82 0.07
C GLN A 206 29.40 -17.85 0.95
N VAL A 207 28.19 -18.25 0.59
CA VAL A 207 27.34 -19.16 1.37
C VAL A 207 27.23 -20.50 0.64
N GLU A 208 27.75 -21.57 1.25
CA GLU A 208 27.66 -22.91 0.67
C GLU A 208 26.22 -23.45 0.76
N GLY A 209 25.63 -23.84 -0.37
CA GLY A 209 24.31 -24.46 -0.40
C GLY A 209 23.15 -23.49 -0.12
N TYR A 210 23.31 -22.21 -0.42
CA TYR A 210 22.26 -21.20 -0.25
C TYR A 210 20.96 -21.57 -0.97
N THR A 211 19.85 -21.54 -0.23
CA THR A 211 18.49 -21.59 -0.76
C THR A 211 17.95 -20.16 -0.92
N PRO A 212 17.54 -19.74 -2.14
CA PRO A 212 16.89 -18.45 -2.37
C PRO A 212 15.75 -18.20 -1.41
N LEU A 213 15.57 -16.96 -0.95
CA LEU A 213 14.52 -16.61 0.00
C LEU A 213 13.15 -17.02 -0.52
N ALA A 214 12.88 -16.74 -1.80
CA ALA A 214 11.61 -17.06 -2.45
C ALA A 214 11.25 -18.56 -2.41
N GLU A 215 12.24 -19.46 -2.31
CA GLU A 215 12.02 -20.92 -2.27
C GLU A 215 11.88 -21.48 -0.85
N ARG A 216 12.04 -20.64 0.18
CA ARG A 216 11.94 -21.10 1.58
C ARG A 216 10.48 -21.25 1.97
N GLU A 217 10.11 -22.43 2.45
CA GLU A 217 8.78 -22.71 2.99
C GLU A 217 8.61 -22.05 4.36
N ILE A 218 7.43 -21.49 4.62
CA ILE A 218 7.00 -21.11 5.97
C ILE A 218 6.50 -22.36 6.68
N VAL A 219 6.84 -22.50 7.96
CA VAL A 219 6.39 -23.62 8.78
C VAL A 219 4.87 -23.56 8.94
N SER A 220 4.18 -24.60 8.47
CA SER A 220 2.73 -24.75 8.59
C SER A 220 2.34 -25.97 9.42
N GLU A 221 1.18 -25.87 10.07
CA GLU A 221 0.47 -26.98 10.69
C GLU A 221 -0.66 -27.48 9.77
N GLU A 222 -1.42 -28.49 10.20
CA GLU A 222 -2.62 -28.90 9.46
C GLU A 222 -3.61 -27.74 9.38
N SER A 223 -4.02 -27.35 8.17
CA SER A 223 -4.98 -26.27 7.98
C SER A 223 -6.33 -26.64 8.59
N THR A 224 -6.87 -25.71 9.37
CA THR A 224 -8.22 -25.85 9.94
C THR A 224 -9.20 -25.12 9.04
N SER A 225 -10.24 -25.82 8.58
CA SER A 225 -11.33 -25.19 7.82
C SER A 225 -11.98 -24.07 8.63
N SER A 226 -12.04 -22.86 8.09
CA SER A 226 -12.75 -21.72 8.67
C SER A 226 -13.94 -21.36 7.80
N GLU A 227 -15.10 -21.10 8.40
CA GLU A 227 -16.28 -20.61 7.67
C GLU A 227 -16.03 -19.24 7.02
N LEU A 228 -15.03 -18.49 7.49
CA LEU A 228 -14.60 -17.19 6.93
C LEU A 228 -13.77 -17.34 5.65
N ILE A 229 -13.36 -18.56 5.30
CA ILE A 229 -12.63 -18.88 4.08
C ILE A 229 -13.51 -19.83 3.26
N PRO A 230 -14.58 -19.33 2.63
CA PRO A 230 -15.43 -20.15 1.76
C PRO A 230 -14.65 -20.62 0.53
N ASP A 231 -15.15 -21.64 -0.16
CA ASP A 231 -14.49 -22.27 -1.32
C ASP A 231 -13.98 -21.27 -2.36
N SER A 232 -14.73 -20.20 -2.64
CA SER A 232 -14.29 -19.17 -3.61
C SER A 232 -13.07 -18.37 -3.15
N VAL A 233 -12.92 -18.15 -1.84
CA VAL A 233 -11.75 -17.48 -1.25
C VAL A 233 -10.58 -18.45 -1.18
N ALA A 234 -10.82 -19.70 -0.80
CA ALA A 234 -9.82 -20.76 -0.82
C ALA A 234 -9.25 -20.98 -2.23
N GLU A 235 -10.10 -21.11 -3.26
CA GLU A 235 -9.68 -21.25 -4.66
C GLU A 235 -8.83 -20.06 -5.14
N PHE A 236 -9.13 -18.84 -4.64
CA PHE A 236 -8.32 -17.67 -4.92
C PHE A 236 -6.95 -17.75 -4.25
N PHE A 237 -6.88 -18.14 -2.97
CA PHE A 237 -5.61 -18.33 -2.25
C PHE A 237 -4.75 -19.44 -2.86
N GLU A 238 -5.36 -20.57 -3.26
CA GLU A 238 -4.67 -21.66 -3.98
C GLU A 238 -4.08 -21.21 -5.33
N SER A 239 -4.52 -20.09 -5.90
CA SER A 239 -3.91 -19.55 -7.13
C SER A 239 -2.50 -18.99 -6.91
N PHE A 240 -2.13 -18.71 -5.66
CA PHE A 240 -0.78 -18.29 -5.27
C PHE A 240 0.14 -19.46 -4.90
N ASP A 241 -0.39 -20.66 -4.66
CA ASP A 241 0.39 -21.89 -4.53
C ASP A 241 0.86 -22.34 -5.93
N ALA A 242 1.97 -21.75 -6.37
CA ALA A 242 2.45 -21.80 -7.74
C ALA A 242 2.93 -23.21 -8.11
N ASP A 243 3.51 -23.93 -7.14
CA ASP A 243 3.99 -25.30 -7.34
C ASP A 243 2.96 -26.39 -6.96
N ARG A 244 1.85 -25.97 -6.32
CA ARG A 244 0.69 -26.81 -5.93
C ARG A 244 1.07 -27.86 -4.91
N ASN A 245 1.99 -27.54 -4.00
CA ASN A 245 2.44 -28.45 -2.97
C ASN A 245 1.59 -28.38 -1.69
N GLY A 246 0.63 -27.44 -1.61
CA GLY A 246 -0.26 -27.23 -0.47
C GLY A 246 0.39 -26.53 0.72
N LYS A 247 1.55 -25.91 0.53
CA LYS A 247 2.28 -25.08 1.49
C LYS A 247 2.60 -23.74 0.86
N LEU A 248 3.03 -22.81 1.71
CA LEU A 248 3.37 -21.47 1.31
C LEU A 248 4.88 -21.23 1.42
N SER A 249 5.50 -20.82 0.33
CA SER A 249 6.85 -20.27 0.31
C SER A 249 6.85 -18.75 0.56
N ILE A 250 8.00 -18.20 0.95
CA ILE A 250 8.18 -16.73 1.07
C ILE A 250 7.97 -16.04 -0.28
N GLY A 251 8.26 -16.71 -1.40
CA GLY A 251 7.99 -16.17 -2.74
C GLY A 251 6.50 -15.97 -2.98
N GLU A 252 5.70 -16.97 -2.67
CA GLU A 252 4.24 -16.95 -2.84
C GLU A 252 3.55 -16.01 -1.85
N ALA A 253 4.08 -15.92 -0.63
CA ALA A 253 3.66 -14.91 0.35
C ALA A 253 3.89 -13.48 -0.16
N GLN A 254 5.03 -13.22 -0.81
CA GLN A 254 5.30 -11.93 -1.45
C GLN A 254 4.38 -11.67 -2.64
N GLU A 255 4.07 -12.68 -3.47
CA GLU A 255 3.10 -12.52 -4.58
C GLU A 255 1.74 -12.06 -4.05
N PHE A 256 1.26 -12.68 -2.96
CA PHE A 256 0.00 -12.28 -2.34
C PHE A 256 0.08 -10.86 -1.78
N PHE A 257 1.17 -10.54 -1.07
CA PHE A 257 1.41 -9.22 -0.50
C PHE A 257 1.32 -8.10 -1.55
N TYR A 258 2.06 -8.23 -2.66
CA TYR A 258 2.04 -7.22 -3.74
C TYR A 258 0.73 -7.28 -4.53
N TRP A 259 0.05 -8.42 -4.60
CA TRP A 259 -1.28 -8.47 -5.18
C TRP A 259 -2.27 -7.62 -4.38
N VAL A 260 -2.29 -7.74 -3.05
CA VAL A 260 -3.16 -6.93 -2.17
C VAL A 260 -2.84 -5.45 -2.34
N GLU A 261 -1.56 -5.07 -2.25
CA GLU A 261 -1.09 -3.68 -2.40
C GLU A 261 -1.55 -3.04 -3.74
N ASN A 262 -1.62 -3.84 -4.81
CA ASN A 262 -1.94 -3.36 -6.16
C ASN A 262 -3.42 -3.51 -6.55
N ASN A 263 -4.21 -4.31 -5.83
CA ASN A 263 -5.57 -4.67 -6.24
C ASN A 263 -6.64 -4.35 -5.20
N VAL A 264 -6.27 -3.97 -3.97
CA VAL A 264 -7.20 -3.56 -2.91
C VAL A 264 -6.96 -2.09 -2.60
N ALA A 265 -7.94 -1.24 -2.87
CA ALA A 265 -7.87 0.19 -2.57
C ALA A 265 -8.07 0.43 -1.07
N TYR A 266 -7.33 1.38 -0.51
CA TYR A 266 -7.60 1.78 0.87
C TYR A 266 -8.89 2.62 0.94
N ARG A 267 -9.82 2.24 1.81
CA ARG A 267 -11.10 2.91 2.04
C ARG A 267 -11.45 2.92 3.52
N TYR A 268 -11.72 4.11 4.07
CA TYR A 268 -12.23 4.28 5.43
C TYR A 268 -13.67 3.79 5.55
N ASP A 269 -13.98 3.13 6.67
CA ASP A 269 -15.34 2.66 6.96
C ASP A 269 -16.30 3.79 7.40
N ASP A 270 -15.85 4.73 8.24
CA ASP A 270 -16.70 5.81 8.75
C ASP A 270 -17.17 6.73 7.61
N GLU A 271 -18.47 6.69 7.31
CA GLU A 271 -19.15 7.59 6.37
C GLU A 271 -18.90 9.09 6.68
N GLU A 272 -18.66 9.40 7.96
CA GLU A 272 -18.40 10.73 8.48
C GLU A 272 -16.93 10.94 8.91
N ALA A 273 -16.00 10.06 8.48
CA ALA A 273 -14.62 10.08 8.94
C ALA A 273 -13.98 11.50 8.88
N GLU A 274 -13.66 12.06 10.05
CA GLU A 274 -12.95 13.33 10.19
C GLU A 274 -11.45 13.06 10.39
N ASN A 275 -10.58 13.75 9.64
CA ASN A 275 -9.12 13.49 9.58
C ASN A 275 -8.73 12.19 8.87
N THR A 276 -9.46 11.81 7.83
CA THR A 276 -8.99 10.79 6.88
C THR A 276 -7.70 11.23 6.22
N ILE A 277 -6.85 10.27 5.84
CA ILE A 277 -5.88 10.43 4.75
C ILE A 277 -6.74 10.69 3.51
N VAL A 278 -6.97 11.97 3.20
CA VAL A 278 -7.96 12.33 2.19
C VAL A 278 -7.46 11.82 0.82
N GLY A 279 -8.37 11.34 -0.04
CA GLY A 279 -8.00 10.62 -1.27
C GLY A 279 -8.20 9.13 -1.23
N LEU A 280 -8.33 8.59 -0.03
CA LEU A 280 -8.88 7.26 0.18
C LEU A 280 -10.41 7.36 0.12
N GLU A 281 -11.05 6.30 -0.35
CA GLU A 281 -12.51 6.25 -0.37
C GLU A 281 -13.03 6.34 1.07
N VAL A 282 -14.19 6.94 1.28
CA VAL A 282 -14.79 7.12 2.60
C VAL A 282 -16.20 6.56 2.54
N GLY A 283 -16.53 5.74 3.53
CA GLY A 283 -17.82 5.07 3.60
C GLY A 283 -17.87 3.84 2.72
N ASP A 284 -18.25 2.74 3.32
CA ASP A 284 -18.49 1.46 2.66
C ASP A 284 -20.00 1.19 2.43
N GLY A 285 -20.86 2.13 2.80
CA GLY A 285 -22.32 2.05 2.76
C GLY A 285 -22.94 1.34 3.95
N ARG A 286 -22.16 0.90 4.95
CA ARG A 286 -22.61 0.22 6.17
C ARG A 286 -22.73 1.23 7.31
N GLU A 287 -23.64 0.95 8.26
CA GLU A 287 -23.81 1.82 9.44
C GLU A 287 -22.69 1.58 10.44
N GLY A 288 -21.97 2.63 10.83
CA GLY A 288 -20.91 2.55 11.83
C GLY A 288 -19.79 3.54 11.55
N LYS A 289 -18.78 3.55 12.43
CA LYS A 289 -17.52 4.29 12.20
C LYS A 289 -16.36 3.35 11.83
N ASP A 290 -16.60 2.06 11.93
CA ASP A 290 -15.54 1.06 11.99
C ASP A 290 -16.18 -0.32 11.78
N TYR A 291 -15.73 -1.06 10.77
CA TYR A 291 -16.30 -2.33 10.33
C TYR A 291 -15.23 -3.24 9.73
N ARG A 292 -14.75 -4.18 10.55
CA ARG A 292 -13.95 -5.29 10.05
C ARG A 292 -14.71 -6.15 9.02
N GLN A 293 -14.28 -6.11 7.76
CA GLN A 293 -14.75 -6.94 6.67
C GLN A 293 -14.25 -8.38 6.77
N THR A 294 -15.05 -9.30 6.26
CA THR A 294 -14.62 -10.68 6.00
C THR A 294 -13.67 -10.74 4.79
N PRO A 295 -12.80 -11.76 4.69
CA PRO A 295 -11.94 -11.94 3.52
C PRO A 295 -12.71 -11.98 2.20
N ALA A 296 -13.92 -12.54 2.20
CA ALA A 296 -14.78 -12.59 1.03
C ALA A 296 -15.29 -11.20 0.61
N GLU A 297 -15.63 -10.33 1.57
CA GLU A 297 -16.04 -8.95 1.31
C GLU A 297 -14.88 -8.16 0.72
N THR A 298 -13.71 -8.15 1.37
CA THR A 298 -12.52 -7.41 0.90
C THR A 298 -12.12 -7.83 -0.52
N LEU A 299 -12.14 -9.13 -0.84
CA LEU A 299 -11.85 -9.61 -2.19
C LEU A 299 -12.90 -9.22 -3.23
N SER A 300 -14.18 -9.17 -2.83
CA SER A 300 -15.28 -8.82 -3.73
C SER A 300 -15.36 -7.33 -4.01
N GLU A 301 -15.12 -6.51 -2.98
CA GLU A 301 -15.19 -5.06 -3.04
C GLU A 301 -13.89 -4.46 -3.58
N LYS A 302 -12.77 -5.16 -3.40
CA LYS A 302 -11.42 -4.66 -3.72
C LYS A 302 -11.11 -3.33 -3.02
N ALA A 303 -11.68 -3.15 -1.83
CA ALA A 303 -11.50 -1.99 -1.00
C ALA A 303 -11.67 -2.35 0.48
N GLY A 304 -10.90 -1.70 1.34
CA GLY A 304 -10.94 -1.83 2.80
C GLY A 304 -9.82 -1.00 3.42
N ASP A 305 -9.84 -0.77 4.73
CA ASP A 305 -8.76 -0.10 5.46
C ASP A 305 -7.81 -1.11 6.11
N CYS A 306 -7.11 -0.68 7.18
CA CYS A 306 -5.99 -1.40 7.74
C CYS A 306 -6.38 -2.78 8.30
N GLU A 307 -7.49 -2.89 9.02
CA GLU A 307 -7.93 -4.16 9.59
C GLU A 307 -8.50 -5.11 8.54
N ASP A 308 -9.07 -4.59 7.46
CA ASP A 308 -9.61 -5.39 6.37
C ASP A 308 -8.47 -6.09 5.62
N MET A 309 -7.44 -5.32 5.25
CA MET A 309 -6.24 -5.86 4.61
C MET A 309 -5.52 -6.82 5.54
N ALA A 310 -5.35 -6.48 6.83
CA ALA A 310 -4.76 -7.38 7.81
C ALA A 310 -5.58 -8.68 7.97
N THR A 311 -6.91 -8.59 7.92
CA THR A 311 -7.80 -9.75 8.01
C THR A 311 -7.68 -10.65 6.79
N LEU A 312 -7.58 -10.07 5.60
CA LEU A 312 -7.35 -10.80 4.36
C LEU A 312 -5.99 -11.51 4.37
N GLU A 313 -4.92 -10.84 4.80
CA GLU A 313 -3.59 -11.43 5.01
C GLU A 313 -3.64 -12.60 6.01
N VAL A 314 -4.24 -12.41 7.18
CA VAL A 314 -4.37 -13.49 8.18
C VAL A 314 -5.13 -14.67 7.61
N ALA A 315 -6.23 -14.44 6.87
CA ALA A 315 -6.99 -15.51 6.24
C ALA A 315 -6.15 -16.31 5.23
N PHE A 316 -5.30 -15.63 4.47
CA PHE A 316 -4.37 -16.27 3.52
C PHE A 316 -3.39 -17.21 4.24
N TYR A 317 -2.69 -16.74 5.28
CA TYR A 317 -1.78 -17.60 6.03
C TYR A 317 -2.49 -18.76 6.74
N ARG A 318 -3.65 -18.50 7.33
CA ARG A 318 -4.46 -19.51 8.03
C ARG A 318 -4.96 -20.60 7.09
N HIS A 319 -5.27 -20.25 5.84
CA HIS A 319 -5.62 -21.22 4.80
C HIS A 319 -4.50 -22.26 4.58
N PHE A 320 -3.24 -21.80 4.55
CA PHE A 320 -2.06 -22.66 4.43
C PHE A 320 -1.58 -23.27 5.76
N GLY A 321 -2.41 -23.19 6.82
CA GLY A 321 -2.09 -23.77 8.13
C GLY A 321 -1.01 -23.02 8.91
N ILE A 322 -0.71 -21.77 8.53
CA ILE A 322 0.26 -20.92 9.22
C ILE A 322 -0.48 -20.10 10.27
N GLU A 323 0.05 -20.09 11.48
CA GLU A 323 -0.54 -19.35 12.59
C GLU A 323 -0.36 -17.84 12.37
N ALA A 324 -1.47 -17.10 12.35
CA ALA A 324 -1.48 -15.67 12.07
C ALA A 324 -2.64 -14.98 12.79
N TYR A 325 -2.46 -13.70 13.09
CA TYR A 325 -3.41 -12.87 13.84
C TYR A 325 -3.43 -11.44 13.32
N VAL A 326 -4.57 -10.75 13.52
CA VAL A 326 -4.61 -9.30 13.36
C VAL A 326 -4.12 -8.67 14.65
N VAL A 327 -3.34 -7.59 14.56
CA VAL A 327 -2.81 -6.84 15.70
C VAL A 327 -3.13 -5.37 15.56
N GLY A 328 -3.41 -4.73 16.71
CA GLY A 328 -3.41 -3.27 16.82
C GLY A 328 -2.04 -2.76 17.25
N VAL A 329 -1.48 -1.81 16.50
CA VAL A 329 -0.14 -1.25 16.71
C VAL A 329 -0.16 0.29 16.72
N ASP A 330 0.90 0.90 17.27
CA ASP A 330 1.14 2.35 17.24
C ASP A 330 2.16 2.73 16.16
N THR A 331 1.71 3.36 15.08
CA THR A 331 2.56 3.76 13.96
C THR A 331 2.93 5.25 13.96
N SER A 332 2.08 6.12 14.52
CA SER A 332 2.31 7.56 14.51
C SER A 332 2.58 8.15 15.89
N VAL A 333 1.82 7.73 16.91
CA VAL A 333 1.94 8.25 18.28
C VAL A 333 2.11 7.09 19.26
N PRO A 334 3.28 6.97 19.93
CA PRO A 334 3.51 5.91 20.89
C PRO A 334 2.42 5.85 21.96
N GLY A 335 1.86 4.67 22.21
CA GLY A 335 0.76 4.51 23.18
C GLY A 335 -0.65 4.65 22.61
N ILE A 336 -0.81 5.01 21.33
CA ILE A 336 -2.11 5.13 20.68
C ILE A 336 -2.18 4.11 19.55
N VAL A 337 -3.08 3.13 19.67
CA VAL A 337 -3.38 2.21 18.57
C VAL A 337 -4.03 3.01 17.45
N ASP A 338 -3.34 3.15 16.34
CA ASP A 338 -3.75 3.94 15.17
C ASP A 338 -3.65 3.16 13.86
N HIS A 339 -3.21 1.90 13.92
CA HIS A 339 -3.07 1.03 12.77
C HIS A 339 -3.32 -0.44 13.11
N ALA A 340 -3.80 -1.20 12.13
CA ALA A 340 -3.94 -2.65 12.20
C ALA A 340 -3.04 -3.34 11.17
N ALA A 341 -2.40 -4.43 11.58
CA ALA A 341 -1.52 -5.22 10.72
C ALA A 341 -1.73 -6.72 10.97
N ALA A 342 -1.20 -7.56 10.09
CA ALA A 342 -1.13 -9.00 10.32
C ALA A 342 0.19 -9.36 11.01
N ILE A 343 0.18 -10.33 11.92
CA ILE A 343 1.39 -11.03 12.37
C ILE A 343 1.32 -12.50 11.97
N VAL A 344 2.44 -13.05 11.52
CA VAL A 344 2.54 -14.39 10.95
C VAL A 344 3.67 -15.14 11.65
N ARG A 345 3.40 -16.33 12.17
CA ARG A 345 4.41 -17.16 12.81
C ARG A 345 5.37 -17.71 11.75
N ILE A 346 6.64 -17.39 11.89
CA ILE A 346 7.68 -17.84 10.96
C ILE A 346 8.52 -18.97 11.57
N GLY A 347 8.68 -18.99 12.89
CA GLY A 347 9.46 -20.03 13.57
C GLY A 347 9.14 -20.16 15.05
N ASP A 348 9.64 -21.23 15.66
CA ASP A 348 9.45 -21.51 17.09
C ASP A 348 10.34 -20.66 18.00
N ASN A 349 11.43 -20.13 17.44
CA ASN A 349 12.43 -19.34 18.15
C ASN A 349 13.22 -18.47 17.15
N ALA A 350 14.06 -17.57 17.67
CA ALA A 350 14.82 -16.64 16.84
C ALA A 350 15.84 -17.33 15.91
N GLU A 351 16.32 -18.53 16.24
CA GLU A 351 17.22 -19.30 15.36
C GLU A 351 16.46 -19.80 14.13
N ALA A 352 15.30 -20.44 14.32
CA ALA A 352 14.44 -20.88 13.23
C ALA A 352 13.96 -19.70 12.36
N PHE A 353 13.65 -18.57 12.99
CA PHE A 353 13.32 -17.34 12.26
C PHE A 353 14.49 -16.88 11.36
N ARG A 354 15.72 -16.83 11.90
CA ARG A 354 16.89 -16.39 11.15
C ARG A 354 17.27 -17.35 10.02
N GLU A 355 17.03 -18.64 10.19
CA GLU A 355 17.20 -19.61 9.10
C GLU A 355 16.25 -19.31 7.94
N THR A 356 14.99 -18.94 8.22
CA THR A 356 14.00 -18.63 7.19
C THR A 356 14.22 -17.23 6.60
N LEU A 357 14.36 -16.20 7.43
CA LEU A 357 14.27 -14.80 7.05
C LEU A 357 15.53 -13.97 7.37
N GLY A 358 16.58 -14.56 7.94
CA GLY A 358 17.77 -13.80 8.35
C GLY A 358 17.48 -12.83 9.49
N ASN A 359 18.12 -11.66 9.47
CA ASN A 359 17.97 -10.64 10.53
C ASN A 359 16.84 -9.63 10.24
N LEU A 360 15.69 -10.10 9.77
CA LEU A 360 14.49 -9.26 9.68
C LEU A 360 13.93 -8.94 11.06
N LEU A 361 13.10 -7.90 11.12
CA LEU A 361 12.38 -7.54 12.33
C LEU A 361 11.35 -8.62 12.67
N TYR A 362 11.26 -8.96 13.94
CA TYR A 362 10.36 -9.97 14.44
C TYR A 362 9.84 -9.63 15.83
N TYR A 363 8.79 -10.34 16.25
CA TYR A 363 8.18 -10.28 17.56
C TYR A 363 8.26 -11.65 18.22
N GLU A 364 8.96 -11.73 19.36
CA GLU A 364 8.95 -12.90 20.22
C GLU A 364 7.70 -12.85 21.12
N LEU A 365 6.76 -13.76 20.89
CA LEU A 365 5.56 -13.87 21.71
C LEU A 365 5.74 -15.02 22.71
N GLU A 366 5.93 -14.68 23.99
CA GLU A 366 5.96 -15.65 25.08
C GLU A 366 4.80 -15.40 26.06
N GLY A 367 3.90 -16.37 26.20
CA GLY A 367 2.75 -16.25 27.11
C GLY A 367 1.75 -15.16 26.72
N ALA A 368 1.80 -14.70 25.46
CA ALA A 368 0.86 -13.73 24.91
C ALA A 368 -0.57 -14.29 24.90
N ARG A 369 -1.55 -13.38 24.96
CA ARG A 369 -2.97 -13.71 24.92
C ARG A 369 -3.70 -12.82 23.92
N ASP A 370 -4.73 -13.38 23.29
CA ASP A 370 -5.65 -12.58 22.49
C ASP A 370 -6.54 -11.68 23.37
N VAL A 371 -7.32 -10.81 22.73
CA VAL A 371 -8.31 -9.93 23.38
C VAL A 371 -9.44 -10.66 24.13
N TYR A 372 -9.50 -11.99 24.02
CA TYR A 372 -10.43 -12.87 24.74
C TYR A 372 -9.76 -13.64 25.88
N GLY A 373 -8.45 -13.49 26.05
CA GLY A 373 -7.66 -14.17 27.08
C GLY A 373 -7.24 -15.59 26.71
N ASN A 374 -7.43 -16.03 25.47
CA ASN A 374 -6.91 -17.30 24.97
C ASN A 374 -5.39 -17.19 24.79
N GLU A 375 -4.67 -18.27 25.05
CA GLU A 375 -3.22 -18.30 24.89
C GLU A 375 -2.84 -18.36 23.41
N ILE A 376 -1.89 -17.51 23.03
CA ILE A 376 -1.23 -17.55 21.72
C ILE A 376 -0.06 -18.51 21.82
N SER A 377 0.20 -19.29 20.78
CA SER A 377 1.33 -20.21 20.79
C SER A 377 2.64 -19.43 20.93
N PRO A 378 3.57 -19.89 21.78
CA PRO A 378 4.89 -19.29 21.82
C PRO A 378 5.61 -19.44 20.48
N GLY A 379 6.28 -18.37 20.05
CA GLY A 379 7.01 -18.38 18.79
C GLY A 379 7.51 -17.00 18.38
N VAL A 380 8.06 -16.95 17.17
CA VAL A 380 8.59 -15.74 16.54
C VAL A 380 7.75 -15.39 15.33
N TYR A 381 7.19 -14.18 15.37
CA TYR A 381 6.23 -13.68 14.41
C TYR A 381 6.83 -12.52 13.61
N MET A 382 6.52 -12.49 12.31
CA MET A 382 6.82 -11.36 11.43
C MET A 382 5.54 -10.55 11.24
N ILE A 383 5.67 -9.23 11.16
CA ILE A 383 4.56 -8.36 10.79
C ILE A 383 4.43 -8.26 9.27
N VAL A 384 3.20 -8.28 8.77
CA VAL A 384 2.85 -8.14 7.36
C VAL A 384 1.80 -7.03 7.28
N ASP A 385 2.10 -5.99 6.50
CA ASP A 385 1.22 -4.84 6.32
C ASP A 385 1.32 -4.29 4.91
N ASN A 386 0.23 -4.32 4.15
CA ASN A 386 0.20 -3.81 2.77
C ASN A 386 -0.19 -2.32 2.72
N SER A 387 -0.57 -1.73 3.85
CA SER A 387 -1.09 -0.35 3.90
C SER A 387 0.03 0.69 4.02
N TYR A 388 1.06 0.42 4.83
CA TYR A 388 2.16 1.38 5.09
C TYR A 388 3.52 0.88 4.62
N SER A 389 3.66 -0.31 4.07
CA SER A 389 4.98 -0.93 3.89
C SER A 389 5.52 -0.82 2.47
N GLY A 390 6.82 -0.56 2.36
CA GLY A 390 7.52 -0.60 1.07
C GLY A 390 7.94 -1.99 0.61
N ALA A 391 7.88 -2.99 1.51
CA ALA A 391 8.23 -4.37 1.21
C ALA A 391 7.61 -5.34 2.23
N PHE A 392 7.50 -6.59 1.84
CA PHE A 392 7.11 -7.70 2.71
C PHE A 392 7.99 -7.81 3.97
N GLY A 393 7.37 -7.96 5.14
CA GLY A 393 8.07 -8.13 6.42
C GLY A 393 8.57 -6.85 7.08
N TYR A 394 8.14 -5.68 6.58
CA TYR A 394 8.49 -4.36 7.11
C TYR A 394 7.24 -3.52 7.32
N ILE A 395 7.35 -2.43 8.09
CA ILE A 395 6.39 -1.31 8.16
C ILE A 395 7.20 -0.02 8.04
N SER A 396 6.73 0.95 7.26
CA SER A 396 7.42 2.25 7.13
C SER A 396 7.37 3.04 8.43
N GLY A 397 8.41 3.83 8.70
CA GLY A 397 8.60 4.50 9.99
C GLY A 397 9.34 3.67 11.05
N GLY A 398 9.70 2.41 10.76
CA GLY A 398 10.43 1.58 11.72
C GLY A 398 11.07 0.31 11.17
N VAL A 399 12.40 0.22 11.27
CA VAL A 399 13.17 -1.00 10.93
C VAL A 399 13.94 -1.58 12.13
N GLU A 400 13.63 -1.11 13.34
CA GLU A 400 14.25 -1.56 14.59
C GLU A 400 13.23 -2.32 15.44
N GLU A 401 13.69 -3.37 16.12
CA GLU A 401 12.85 -4.15 17.03
C GLU A 401 12.21 -3.24 18.09
N GLY A 402 10.90 -3.39 18.30
CA GLY A 402 10.14 -2.56 19.23
C GLY A 402 9.83 -1.15 18.72
N THR A 403 10.02 -0.86 17.41
CA THR A 403 9.54 0.40 16.83
C THR A 403 8.02 0.51 16.92
N PHE A 404 7.31 -0.60 16.68
CA PHE A 404 5.87 -0.70 16.81
C PHE A 404 5.54 -1.63 17.99
N THR A 405 4.65 -1.19 18.86
CA THR A 405 4.17 -1.95 20.02
C THR A 405 2.87 -2.65 19.66
N ILE A 406 2.81 -3.97 19.89
CA ILE A 406 1.56 -4.72 19.75
C ILE A 406 0.73 -4.53 21.02
N TYR A 407 -0.41 -3.84 20.91
CA TYR A 407 -1.32 -3.58 22.03
C TYR A 407 -2.37 -4.67 22.19
N CYS A 408 -2.77 -5.28 21.08
CA CYS A 408 -3.78 -6.32 21.11
C CYS A 408 -3.57 -7.32 19.98
N ILE A 409 -4.05 -8.54 20.21
CA ILE A 409 -4.02 -9.65 19.26
C ILE A 409 -5.45 -10.14 19.08
N ILE A 410 -5.90 -10.18 17.84
CA ILE A 410 -7.29 -10.46 17.45
C ILE A 410 -7.28 -11.69 16.53
N PRO A 411 -7.97 -12.79 16.91
CA PRO A 411 -8.04 -13.98 16.08
C PRO A 411 -8.90 -13.73 14.84
N LEU A 412 -8.66 -14.55 13.81
CA LEU A 412 -9.41 -14.48 12.55
C LEU A 412 -10.90 -14.72 12.79
N GLU A 413 -11.28 -15.62 13.69
CA GLU A 413 -12.65 -16.12 13.81
C GLU A 413 -13.59 -15.20 14.62
N ARG A 414 -13.12 -14.02 15.04
CA ARG A 414 -13.83 -13.12 15.97
C ARG A 414 -13.72 -11.65 15.56
N GLY A 415 -14.55 -10.80 16.14
CA GLY A 415 -14.46 -9.36 15.93
C GLY A 415 -15.08 -8.87 14.64
N TYR A 416 -16.24 -9.41 14.31
CA TYR A 416 -17.05 -8.96 13.19
C TYR A 416 -18.38 -8.38 13.68
N GLY A 417 -18.95 -7.46 12.89
CA GLY A 417 -20.22 -6.81 13.22
C GLY A 417 -20.20 -6.13 14.59
N GLU A 418 -21.24 -6.32 15.40
CA GLU A 418 -21.38 -5.67 16.71
C GLU A 418 -20.24 -5.98 17.71
N GLU A 419 -19.46 -7.05 17.50
CA GLU A 419 -18.32 -7.38 18.37
C GLU A 419 -17.14 -6.43 18.17
N TRP A 420 -16.99 -5.85 16.97
CA TRP A 420 -15.79 -5.12 16.55
C TRP A 420 -15.52 -3.89 17.42
N SER A 421 -16.52 -3.02 17.62
CA SER A 421 -16.34 -1.80 18.43
C SER A 421 -15.87 -2.11 19.86
N GLY A 422 -16.35 -3.22 20.44
CA GLY A 422 -15.94 -3.66 21.77
C GLY A 422 -14.53 -4.25 21.83
N ILE A 423 -13.95 -4.66 20.71
CA ILE A 423 -12.54 -5.08 20.60
C ILE A 423 -11.64 -3.87 20.47
N VAL A 424 -11.99 -2.94 19.59
CA VAL A 424 -11.22 -1.71 19.37
C VAL A 424 -11.07 -0.94 20.68
N GLU A 425 -12.15 -0.81 21.47
CA GLU A 425 -12.08 -0.22 22.82
C GLU A 425 -11.08 -0.93 23.75
N LYS A 426 -10.99 -2.26 23.70
CA LYS A 426 -10.06 -3.04 24.54
C LYS A 426 -8.61 -2.92 24.07
N CYS A 427 -8.40 -2.76 22.76
CA CYS A 427 -7.07 -2.52 22.19
C CYS A 427 -6.48 -1.19 22.66
N VAL A 428 -7.32 -0.16 22.81
CA VAL A 428 -6.90 1.18 23.24
C VAL A 428 -6.80 1.30 24.77
N SER A 429 -7.41 0.40 25.55
CA SER A 429 -7.53 0.53 27.01
C SER A 429 -6.51 -0.27 27.85
N MET A 430 -5.40 -0.74 27.27
CA MET A 430 -4.38 -1.48 28.05
C MET A 430 -3.45 -0.51 28.82
N ASP A 431 -3.99 0.09 29.89
CA ASP A 431 -3.23 0.70 31.01
C ASP A 431 -2.90 -0.33 32.10
#